data_AF-A0A9D3NYL4-F1
#
_entry.id   AF-A0A9D3NYL4-F1
#
_cell.length_a   1.000
_cell.length_b   1.000
_cell.length_c   1.000
_cell.angle_alpha   90.00
_cell.angle_beta   90.00
_cell.angle_gamma   90.00
#
_symmetry.space_group_name_H-M   'P 1'
#
loop_
_entity.id
_entity.type
_entity.pdbx_description
1 polymer ?
#
loop_
_entity_poly.entity_id
_entity_poly.type
_entity_poly.pdbx_seq_one_letter_code
_entity_poly.pdbx_strand_id
1 'polypeptide(L)'
;MDRGQIIGINSGEHWNKQIVEQPVGIMKMRAFVIFLVALLFINHSEALWCRACFGKNCSGRREECGSHLIDPVCGTIDTPTFYVKGCMSANTCEDYKGQPNIIAKCCRTYLCNQ
;
A
#
# COMPACT_ATOMS: atom_id res chain seq x y z
N MET A 1 -16.05 -20.14 70.42
CA MET A 1 -14.63 -19.85 70.69
C MET A 1 -13.93 -19.72 69.35
N ASP A 2 -13.18 -18.70 68.96
CA ASP A 2 -13.01 -17.28 69.28
C ASP A 2 -12.10 -16.74 68.14
N ARG A 3 -12.20 -15.44 67.81
CA ARG A 3 -11.30 -14.63 66.94
C ARG A 3 -11.49 -14.80 65.43
N GLY A 4 -11.86 -13.76 64.68
CA GLY A 4 -11.13 -12.50 64.42
C GLY A 4 -10.65 -12.58 62.96
N GLN A 5 -10.57 -11.58 62.11
CA GLN A 5 -10.47 -10.12 62.21
C GLN A 5 -10.62 -9.57 60.76
N ILE A 6 -11.17 -8.38 60.59
CA ILE A 6 -11.27 -7.65 59.31
C ILE A 6 -10.07 -6.71 59.18
N ILE A 7 -9.32 -6.77 58.07
CA ILE A 7 -8.55 -5.69 57.40
C ILE A 7 -8.41 -6.17 55.94
N GLY A 8 -8.65 -5.44 54.84
CA GLY A 8 -8.72 -4.02 54.60
C GLY A 8 -7.82 -3.69 53.40
N ILE A 9 -8.45 -3.12 52.36
CA ILE A 9 -7.97 -2.09 51.42
C ILE A 9 -6.98 -2.43 50.27
N ASN A 10 -7.49 -2.11 49.07
CA ASN A 10 -6.89 -1.30 47.99
C ASN A 10 -6.04 -1.93 46.86
N SER A 11 -6.58 -1.70 45.65
CA SER A 11 -5.92 -0.95 44.58
C SER A 11 -4.90 -1.65 43.69
N GLY A 12 -5.38 -1.98 42.48
CA GLY A 12 -4.66 -1.65 41.25
C GLY A 12 -3.51 -2.58 40.86
N GLU A 13 -3.86 -3.73 40.26
CA GLU A 13 -2.93 -4.50 39.43
C GLU A 13 -3.33 -4.26 37.96
N HIS A 14 -2.73 -3.26 37.32
CA HIS A 14 -1.43 -3.32 36.66
C HIS A 14 -1.53 -4.11 35.35
N TRP A 15 -1.51 -3.35 34.25
CA TRP A 15 -1.49 -3.80 32.86
C TRP A 15 -0.48 -4.93 32.67
N ASN A 16 -0.98 -6.15 32.47
CA ASN A 16 -0.14 -7.29 32.14
C ASN A 16 0.26 -7.17 30.66
N LYS A 17 1.29 -6.35 30.43
CA LYS A 17 2.05 -6.24 29.20
C LYS A 17 2.74 -7.59 29.01
N GLN A 18 2.10 -8.51 28.28
CA GLN A 18 2.78 -9.70 27.78
C GLN A 18 3.86 -9.24 26.80
N ILE A 19 5.02 -8.92 27.36
CA ILE A 19 6.28 -8.91 26.65
C ILE A 19 6.50 -10.38 26.31
N VAL A 20 6.17 -10.75 25.08
CA VAL A 20 6.65 -11.98 24.47
C VAL A 20 8.16 -11.84 24.42
N GLU A 21 8.83 -12.34 25.45
CA GLU A 21 10.25 -12.64 25.39
C GLU A 21 10.43 -13.66 24.26
N GLN A 22 10.82 -13.17 23.08
CA GLN A 22 11.38 -14.05 22.08
C GLN A 22 12.71 -14.57 22.63
N PRO A 23 12.88 -15.88 22.80
CA PRO A 23 14.18 -16.42 23.15
C PRO A 23 15.14 -16.05 22.02
N VAL A 24 16.14 -15.22 22.33
CA VAL A 24 17.31 -14.97 21.47
C VAL A 24 18.21 -16.20 21.52
N GLY A 25 17.65 -17.34 21.12
CA GLY A 25 18.35 -18.59 20.93
C GLY A 25 19.08 -18.51 19.60
N ILE A 26 20.41 -18.49 19.68
CA ILE A 26 21.34 -18.58 18.55
C ILE A 26 21.03 -19.87 17.77
N MET A 27 20.13 -19.79 16.78
CA MET A 27 19.74 -20.90 15.91
C MET A 27 19.95 -20.51 14.45
N LYS A 28 20.97 -21.14 13.84
CA LYS A 28 21.24 -21.30 12.40
C LYS A 28 21.11 -20.03 11.54
N MET A 29 22.26 -19.44 11.20
CA MET A 29 22.42 -18.44 10.10
C MET A 29 21.61 -18.76 8.83
N ARG A 30 21.36 -20.03 8.55
CA ARG A 30 20.58 -20.49 7.38
C ARG A 30 19.10 -20.12 7.44
N ALA A 31 18.48 -20.10 8.61
CA ALA A 31 17.06 -19.77 8.76
C ALA A 31 16.81 -18.26 8.54
N PHE A 32 17.77 -17.43 8.97
CA PHE A 32 17.72 -15.98 8.76
C PHE A 32 17.81 -15.61 7.28
N VAL A 33 18.68 -16.29 6.53
CA VAL A 33 18.80 -16.09 5.08
C VAL A 33 17.51 -16.51 4.36
N ILE A 34 16.90 -17.63 4.73
CA ILE A 34 15.63 -18.09 4.14
C ILE A 34 14.51 -17.09 4.43
N PHE A 35 14.43 -16.54 5.64
CA PHE A 35 13.42 -15.54 6.00
C PHE A 35 13.61 -14.22 5.24
N LEU A 36 14.86 -13.74 5.10
CA LEU A 36 15.17 -12.56 4.29
C LEU A 36 14.82 -12.76 2.81
N VAL A 37 15.11 -13.94 2.27
CA VAL A 37 14.76 -14.30 0.88
C VAL A 37 13.24 -14.38 0.71
N ALA A 38 12.50 -14.99 1.64
CA ALA A 38 11.04 -15.04 1.60
C ALA A 38 10.40 -13.65 1.67
N LEU A 39 10.94 -12.74 2.50
CA LEU A 39 10.49 -11.34 2.57
C LEU A 39 10.72 -10.58 1.26
N LEU A 40 11.76 -10.92 0.49
CA LEU A 40 11.97 -10.35 -0.84
C LEU A 40 10.90 -10.79 -1.85
N PHE A 41 10.41 -12.03 -1.75
CA PHE A 41 9.37 -12.57 -2.65
C PHE A 41 7.95 -12.08 -2.33
N ILE A 42 7.67 -11.62 -1.10
CA ILE A 42 6.33 -11.11 -0.76
C ILE A 42 6.04 -9.75 -1.42
N ASN A 43 7.06 -9.07 -1.96
CA ASN A 43 6.89 -7.87 -2.80
C ASN A 43 6.62 -8.21 -4.27
N HIS A 44 6.03 -9.37 -4.58
CA HIS A 44 5.39 -9.58 -5.89
C HIS A 44 4.17 -8.66 -5.98
N SER A 45 4.43 -7.42 -6.40
CA SER A 45 3.45 -6.40 -6.72
C SER A 45 2.34 -7.03 -7.57
N GLU A 46 1.11 -6.99 -7.07
CA GLU A 46 -0.06 -7.26 -7.89
C GLU A 46 0.04 -6.40 -9.15
N ALA A 47 -0.19 -7.01 -10.32
CA ALA A 47 -0.20 -6.26 -11.57
C ALA A 47 -1.24 -5.14 -11.44
N LEU A 48 -0.82 -3.88 -11.62
CA LEU A 48 -1.74 -2.75 -11.52
C LEU A 48 -2.66 -2.75 -12.75
N TRP A 49 -3.97 -2.63 -12.54
CA TRP A 49 -4.93 -2.48 -13.63
C TRP A 49 -5.55 -1.09 -13.60
N CYS A 50 -5.72 -0.51 -14.79
CA CYS A 50 -6.31 0.82 -14.97
C CYS A 50 -7.43 0.78 -16.03
N ARG A 51 -8.22 1.85 -16.11
CA ARG A 51 -9.09 2.10 -17.26
C ARG A 51 -8.33 2.86 -18.34
N ALA A 52 -8.23 2.26 -19.52
CA ALA A 52 -7.65 2.80 -20.73
C ALA A 52 -8.71 3.46 -21.58
N CYS A 53 -8.48 4.70 -22.03
CA CYS A 53 -9.42 5.39 -22.87
C CYS A 53 -8.82 6.62 -23.56
N PHE A 54 -9.30 6.92 -24.77
CA PHE A 54 -8.93 8.12 -25.52
C PHE A 54 -10.19 8.81 -26.07
N GLY A 55 -10.28 10.13 -25.90
CA GLY A 55 -11.40 10.96 -26.33
C GLY A 55 -12.38 11.31 -25.21
N LYS A 56 -13.12 12.40 -25.37
CA LYS A 56 -14.12 12.84 -24.38
C LYS A 56 -15.29 11.85 -24.31
N ASN A 57 -15.86 11.65 -23.12
CA ASN A 57 -17.01 10.78 -22.84
C ASN A 57 -16.80 9.28 -23.12
N CYS A 58 -15.56 8.82 -23.10
CA CYS A 58 -15.25 7.43 -23.39
C CYS A 58 -15.34 6.56 -22.11
N SER A 59 -15.94 5.37 -22.19
CA SER A 59 -16.26 4.53 -21.02
C SER A 59 -15.09 3.72 -20.46
N GLY A 60 -13.97 3.66 -21.19
CA GLY A 60 -12.71 3.04 -20.79
C GLY A 60 -12.74 1.51 -20.71
N ARG A 61 -11.74 0.85 -21.28
CA ARG A 61 -11.53 -0.61 -21.15
C ARG A 61 -10.55 -0.87 -20.01
N ARG A 62 -10.62 -2.04 -19.38
CA ARG A 62 -9.61 -2.44 -18.40
C ARG A 62 -8.33 -2.80 -19.13
N GLU A 63 -7.20 -2.28 -18.69
CA GLU A 63 -5.87 -2.64 -19.16
C GLU A 63 -4.97 -2.97 -17.96
N GLU A 64 -4.08 -3.92 -18.16
CA GLU A 64 -3.01 -4.24 -17.22
C GLU A 64 -1.81 -3.34 -17.52
N CYS A 65 -1.24 -2.70 -16.50
CA CYS A 65 -0.04 -1.91 -16.67
C CYS A 65 1.14 -2.82 -16.94
N GLY A 66 1.73 -2.68 -18.14
CA GLY A 66 2.85 -3.51 -18.55
C GLY A 66 4.09 -3.28 -17.68
N SER A 67 4.92 -4.32 -17.58
CA SER A 67 6.19 -4.32 -16.84
C SER A 67 7.26 -3.38 -17.40
N HIS A 68 7.02 -2.76 -18.55
CA HIS A 68 7.91 -1.75 -19.14
C HIS A 68 7.80 -0.38 -18.46
N LEU A 69 6.72 -0.13 -17.71
CA LEU A 69 6.54 1.10 -16.95
C LEU A 69 7.28 1.03 -15.62
N ILE A 70 8.17 1.99 -15.37
CA ILE A 70 8.80 2.17 -14.07
C ILE A 70 7.77 2.83 -13.16
N ASP A 71 7.46 2.16 -12.04
CA ASP A 71 6.53 2.63 -11.02
C ASP A 71 5.15 3.02 -11.61
N PRO A 72 4.41 2.05 -12.17
CA PRO A 72 3.19 2.33 -12.91
C PRO A 72 2.10 2.93 -12.01
N VAL A 73 1.38 3.90 -12.57
CA VAL A 73 0.20 4.52 -11.95
C VAL A 73 -0.95 4.55 -12.95
N CYS A 74 -2.18 4.60 -12.44
CA CYS A 74 -3.32 4.97 -13.25
C CYS A 74 -3.41 6.50 -13.34
N GLY A 75 -3.37 7.02 -14.55
CA GLY A 75 -3.46 8.44 -14.84
C GLY A 75 -4.75 8.81 -15.59
N THR A 76 -5.19 10.05 -15.40
CA THR A 76 -6.13 10.76 -16.29
C THR A 76 -5.52 12.09 -16.66
N ILE A 77 -5.42 12.40 -17.95
CA ILE A 77 -4.96 13.69 -18.47
C ILE A 77 -6.13 14.30 -19.24
N ASP A 78 -6.64 15.42 -18.74
CA ASP A 78 -7.69 16.20 -19.37
C ASP A 78 -7.10 17.55 -19.83
N THR A 79 -7.24 17.82 -21.12
CA THR A 79 -6.78 19.04 -21.78
C THR A 79 -7.91 19.64 -22.59
N PRO A 80 -7.78 20.89 -23.05
CA PRO A 80 -8.80 21.49 -23.92
C PRO A 80 -9.05 20.68 -25.21
N THR A 81 -8.01 20.07 -25.76
CA THR A 81 -8.02 19.39 -27.07
C THR A 81 -8.26 17.89 -26.99
N PHE A 82 -7.80 17.22 -25.93
CA PHE A 82 -7.96 15.77 -25.77
C PHE A 82 -8.14 15.36 -24.31
N TYR A 83 -8.73 14.18 -24.14
CA TYR A 83 -8.84 13.48 -22.87
C TYR A 83 -8.26 12.09 -23.03
N VAL A 84 -7.42 11.67 -22.09
CA VAL A 84 -6.86 10.32 -22.07
C VAL A 84 -6.81 9.80 -20.63
N LYS A 85 -7.06 8.52 -20.45
CA LYS A 85 -6.81 7.81 -19.19
C LYS A 85 -6.18 6.46 -19.46
N GLY A 86 -5.35 5.99 -18.55
CA GLY A 86 -4.66 4.71 -18.69
C GLY A 86 -3.47 4.56 -17.76
N CYS A 87 -2.68 3.52 -18.00
CA CYS A 87 -1.39 3.27 -17.36
C CYS A 87 -0.32 4.24 -17.86
N MET A 88 0.45 4.80 -16.94
CA MET A 88 1.64 5.61 -17.25
C MET A 88 2.66 5.52 -16.11
N SER A 89 3.87 6.04 -16.32
CA SER A 89 4.85 6.15 -15.23
C SER A 89 4.41 7.22 -14.22
N ALA A 90 4.73 7.02 -12.94
CA ALA A 90 4.48 8.02 -11.90
C ALA A 90 5.06 9.40 -12.28
N ASN A 91 6.29 9.43 -12.78
CA ASN A 91 6.97 10.66 -13.20
C ASN A 91 6.21 11.39 -14.30
N THR A 92 5.82 10.69 -15.37
CA THR A 92 5.04 11.29 -16.47
C THR A 92 3.73 11.90 -15.95
N CYS A 93 3.06 11.23 -15.02
CA CYS A 93 1.81 11.72 -14.48
C CYS A 93 2.00 13.00 -13.63
N GLU A 94 3.05 13.05 -12.82
CA GLU A 94 3.40 14.25 -12.05
C GLU A 94 3.89 15.40 -12.94
N ASP A 95 4.62 15.10 -14.02
CA ASP A 95 5.03 16.12 -15.02
C ASP A 95 3.81 16.82 -15.62
N TYR A 96 2.76 16.07 -15.97
CA TYR A 96 1.52 16.64 -16.48
C TYR A 96 0.76 17.48 -15.44
N LYS A 97 0.81 17.11 -14.15
CA LYS A 97 0.19 17.92 -13.07
C LYS A 97 0.84 19.30 -12.95
N GLY A 98 2.11 19.42 -13.30
CA GLY A 98 2.84 20.70 -13.29
C GLY A 98 2.53 21.63 -14.46
N GLN A 99 1.82 21.16 -15.49
CA GLN A 99 1.60 21.95 -16.70
C GLN A 99 0.36 22.84 -16.62
N PRO A 100 0.45 24.09 -17.11
CA PRO A 100 -0.71 24.99 -17.16
C PRO A 100 -1.75 24.46 -18.17
N ASN A 101 -3.04 24.65 -17.85
CA ASN A 101 -4.17 24.23 -18.68
C ASN A 101 -4.30 22.70 -18.88
N ILE A 102 -3.64 21.89 -18.05
CA ILE A 102 -3.79 20.44 -18.01
C ILE A 102 -4.31 20.05 -16.64
N ILE A 103 -5.35 19.22 -16.60
CA ILE A 103 -5.84 18.60 -15.37
C ILE A 103 -5.38 17.14 -15.38
N ALA A 104 -4.35 16.85 -14.60
CA ALA A 104 -3.83 15.51 -14.44
C ALA A 104 -4.16 14.93 -13.05
N LYS A 105 -4.57 13.66 -13.01
CA LYS A 105 -4.78 12.91 -11.76
C LYS A 105 -4.04 11.59 -11.83
N CYS A 106 -3.39 11.21 -10.73
CA CYS A 106 -2.54 10.04 -10.62
C CYS A 106 -2.97 9.24 -9.39
N CYS A 107 -3.09 7.92 -9.52
CA CYS A 107 -3.43 7.04 -8.41
C CYS A 107 -2.83 5.64 -8.60
N ARG A 108 -2.63 4.91 -7.49
CA ARG A 108 -1.87 3.64 -7.45
C ARG A 108 -2.72 2.41 -7.10
N THR A 109 -4.03 2.57 -7.05
CA THR A 109 -4.96 1.50 -6.67
C THR A 109 -5.67 0.92 -7.88
N TYR A 110 -6.12 -0.32 -7.76
CA TYR A 110 -6.79 -1.06 -8.84
C TYR A 110 -7.99 -0.28 -9.41
N LEU A 111 -7.96 0.01 -10.71
CA LEU A 111 -8.98 0.74 -11.48
C LEU A 111 -9.39 2.09 -10.86
N CYS A 112 -8.47 2.80 -10.22
CA CYS A 112 -8.79 4.04 -9.51
C CYS A 112 -9.10 5.25 -10.41
N ASN A 113 -8.77 5.17 -11.71
CA ASN A 113 -9.00 6.23 -12.69
C ASN A 113 -10.37 6.11 -13.40
N GLN A 114 -11.44 5.95 -12.63
CA GLN A 114 -12.80 5.79 -13.17
C GLN A 114 -13.32 7.07 -13.85
#